data_AF-A0A9E3X633-F1
#
_entry.id   AF-A0A9E3X633-F1
#
_cell.length_a   1.000
_cell.length_b   1.000
_cell.length_c   1.000
_cell.angle_alpha   90.00
_cell.angle_beta   90.00
_cell.angle_gamma   90.00
#
_symmetry.space_group_name_H-M   'P 1'
#
loop_
_entity.id
_entity.type
_entity.pdbx_description
1 polymer ?
#
loop_
_entity_poly.entity_id
_entity_poly.type
_entity_poly.pdbx_seq_one_letter_code
_entity_poly.pdbx_strand_id
1 'polypeptide(L)'
;MRHLRWLWPWVGGLTTLALSVPVLLPGHLIAVDRQWLLVLALAALVSTQLLYQRRIRRVAVHNAARTQSLRFAAVPQWPVWGLLLLTIMSTGIAIDRQAAWEAAGYLLLGLAFYLSLPQLPWLQRRPDGLAWALCLFGIGVLLLAPPLVEWKQEFRLFYVPIYDWFQLIAFDVGETIHANILAGALVPLVTLSAALALPPIQHAIAQVEPDSMRTKYVRIKRRRQERVQQIMAGSLAVCLLILLLLTQSRAAYLGIMVALLFLSILRWRRLRWLLPLLLLGVALQMYQVGLWQSFELLGADNTFGGAEWRTAIWQIAFQAIHDFADTGIGIVNFRPVLTMLYPHPALTA
;
A
#
# COMPACT_ATOMS: atom_id res chain seq x y z
N MET A 1 -36.06 -0.24 -9.68
CA MET A 1 -34.60 -0.09 -9.95
C MET A 1 -33.89 1.07 -9.22
N ARG A 2 -34.54 2.19 -8.86
CA ARG A 2 -33.84 3.32 -8.17
C ARG A 2 -33.33 2.97 -6.76
N HIS A 3 -34.06 2.16 -5.99
CA HIS A 3 -33.66 1.78 -4.61
C HIS A 3 -32.40 0.90 -4.56
N LEU A 4 -32.20 0.01 -5.54
CA LEU A 4 -31.03 -0.87 -5.59
C LEU A 4 -29.69 -0.12 -5.74
N ARG A 5 -29.70 1.09 -6.31
CA ARG A 5 -28.48 1.88 -6.51
C ARG A 5 -27.84 2.34 -5.19
N TRP A 6 -28.65 2.55 -4.16
CA TRP A 6 -28.20 3.00 -2.84
C TRP A 6 -27.66 1.86 -1.97
N LEU A 7 -28.11 0.63 -2.22
CA LEU A 7 -27.68 -0.56 -1.49
C LEU A 7 -26.36 -1.12 -2.01
N TRP A 8 -26.07 -0.97 -3.30
CA TRP A 8 -24.89 -1.58 -3.92
C TRP A 8 -23.56 -1.28 -3.22
N PRO A 9 -23.25 -0.04 -2.80
CA PRO A 9 -21.99 0.23 -2.11
C PRO A 9 -21.83 -0.53 -0.79
N TRP A 10 -22.94 -0.73 -0.06
CA TRP A 10 -22.94 -1.51 1.17
C TRP A 10 -22.74 -2.99 0.89
N VAL A 11 -23.44 -3.53 -0.10
CA VAL A 11 -23.28 -4.93 -0.54
C VAL A 11 -21.83 -5.17 -0.94
N GLY A 12 -21.25 -4.30 -1.78
CA GLY A 12 -19.86 -4.43 -2.21
C GLY A 12 -18.87 -4.43 -1.04
N GLY A 13 -19.00 -3.49 -0.10
CA GLY A 13 -18.11 -3.43 1.07
C GLY A 13 -18.26 -4.61 2.03
N LEU A 14 -19.51 -5.00 2.34
CA LEU A 14 -19.79 -6.14 3.23
C LEU A 14 -19.34 -7.47 2.63
N THR A 15 -19.54 -7.67 1.33
CA THR A 15 -19.05 -8.87 0.64
C THR A 15 -17.51 -8.92 0.63
N THR A 16 -16.83 -7.79 0.38
CA THR A 16 -15.36 -7.74 0.49
C THR A 16 -14.88 -8.14 1.88
N LEU A 17 -15.52 -7.62 2.94
CA LEU A 17 -15.19 -7.98 4.32
C LEU A 17 -15.49 -9.45 4.64
N ALA A 18 -16.62 -9.98 4.16
CA ALA A 18 -16.97 -11.38 4.37
C ALA A 18 -15.98 -12.33 3.69
N LEU A 19 -15.49 -11.96 2.50
CA LEU A 19 -14.50 -12.74 1.75
C LEU A 19 -13.07 -12.55 2.27
N SER A 20 -12.77 -11.51 3.06
CA SER A 20 -11.40 -11.25 3.49
C SER A 20 -10.87 -12.33 4.42
N VAL A 21 -11.68 -12.81 5.37
CA VAL A 21 -11.24 -13.80 6.36
C VAL A 21 -10.82 -15.13 5.70
N PRO A 22 -11.63 -15.78 4.86
CA PRO A 22 -11.23 -17.05 4.24
C PRO A 22 -10.11 -16.89 3.20
N VAL A 23 -9.91 -15.69 2.65
CA VAL A 23 -8.80 -15.42 1.73
C VAL A 23 -7.49 -15.19 2.48
N LEU A 24 -7.53 -14.49 3.61
CA LEU A 24 -6.34 -14.20 4.43
C LEU A 24 -5.87 -15.38 5.28
N LEU A 25 -6.72 -16.40 5.45
CA LEU A 25 -6.42 -17.60 6.23
C LEU A 25 -6.70 -18.85 5.37
N PRO A 26 -5.89 -19.10 4.32
CA PRO A 26 -6.04 -20.29 3.50
C PRO A 26 -5.96 -21.56 4.36
N GLY A 27 -6.76 -22.56 4.02
CA GLY A 27 -6.81 -23.85 4.72
C GLY A 27 -7.57 -23.86 6.05
N HIS A 28 -7.86 -22.70 6.65
CA HIS A 28 -8.51 -22.64 7.97
C HIS A 28 -10.04 -22.67 7.89
N LEU A 29 -10.62 -21.89 6.97
CA LEU A 29 -12.08 -21.82 6.77
C LEU A 29 -12.53 -22.59 5.52
N ILE A 30 -11.68 -22.63 4.51
CA ILE A 30 -11.93 -23.30 3.23
C ILE A 30 -10.68 -24.12 2.93
N ALA A 31 -10.89 -25.38 2.55
CA ALA A 31 -9.82 -26.28 2.14
C ALA A 31 -9.04 -25.67 0.97
N VAL A 32 -7.72 -25.83 0.98
CA VAL A 32 -6.85 -25.07 0.08
C VAL A 32 -7.10 -25.42 -1.40
N ASP A 33 -7.47 -26.67 -1.68
CA ASP A 33 -7.90 -27.14 -3.01
C ASP A 33 -9.16 -26.43 -3.55
N ARG A 34 -9.92 -25.75 -2.68
CA ARG A 34 -11.12 -24.98 -3.02
C ARG A 34 -10.89 -23.47 -3.09
N GLN A 35 -9.67 -22.98 -2.89
CA GLN A 35 -9.38 -21.55 -2.86
C GLN A 35 -9.66 -20.84 -4.18
N TRP A 36 -9.58 -21.55 -5.30
CA TRP A 36 -9.98 -21.02 -6.62
C TRP A 36 -11.44 -20.51 -6.64
N LEU A 37 -12.34 -21.07 -5.83
CA LEU A 37 -13.72 -20.57 -5.71
C LEU A 37 -13.77 -19.16 -5.12
N LEU A 38 -12.93 -18.87 -4.12
CA LEU A 38 -12.81 -17.53 -3.54
C LEU A 38 -12.23 -16.54 -4.54
N VAL A 39 -11.21 -16.96 -5.31
CA VAL A 39 -10.61 -16.14 -6.36
C VAL A 39 -11.66 -15.79 -7.43
N LEU A 40 -12.46 -16.76 -7.88
CA LEU A 40 -13.54 -16.51 -8.84
C LEU A 40 -14.61 -15.57 -8.25
N ALA A 41 -15.00 -15.76 -6.98
CA ALA A 41 -15.95 -14.89 -6.31
C ALA A 41 -15.42 -13.45 -6.21
N LEU A 42 -14.15 -13.26 -5.85
CA LEU A 42 -13.50 -11.96 -5.82
C LEU A 42 -13.37 -11.34 -7.21
N ALA A 43 -12.99 -12.11 -8.23
CA ALA A 43 -12.90 -11.62 -9.61
C ALA A 43 -14.28 -11.14 -10.12
N ALA A 44 -15.34 -11.88 -9.82
CA ALA A 44 -16.71 -11.47 -10.12
C ALA A 44 -17.11 -10.20 -9.34
N LEU A 45 -16.76 -10.11 -8.05
CA LEU A 45 -17.01 -8.92 -7.23
C LEU A 45 -16.28 -7.68 -7.79
N VAL A 46 -14.99 -7.78 -8.10
CA VAL A 46 -14.20 -6.70 -8.70
C VAL A 46 -14.80 -6.27 -10.05
N SER A 47 -15.13 -7.24 -10.91
CA SER A 47 -15.73 -6.97 -12.22
C SER A 47 -17.07 -6.24 -12.11
N THR A 48 -17.95 -6.70 -11.21
CA THR A 48 -19.26 -6.06 -10.97
C THR A 48 -19.11 -4.65 -10.39
N GLN A 49 -18.15 -4.42 -9.49
CA GLN A 49 -17.84 -3.09 -8.96
C GLN A 49 -17.31 -2.14 -10.06
N LEU A 50 -16.47 -2.61 -10.96
CA LEU A 50 -15.97 -1.81 -12.09
C LEU A 50 -17.11 -1.41 -13.04
N LEU A 51 -17.99 -2.36 -13.38
CA LEU A 51 -19.18 -2.10 -14.21
C LEU A 51 -20.13 -1.09 -13.55
N TYR A 52 -20.35 -1.23 -12.24
CA TYR A 52 -21.16 -0.28 -11.46
C TYR A 52 -20.56 1.14 -11.50
N GLN A 53 -19.25 1.27 -11.26
CA GLN A 53 -18.56 2.56 -11.35
C GLN A 53 -18.64 3.17 -12.76
N ARG A 54 -18.49 2.37 -13.83
CA ARG A 54 -18.66 2.85 -15.21
C ARG A 54 -20.05 3.44 -15.41
N ARG A 55 -21.08 2.75 -14.92
CA ARG A 55 -22.47 3.19 -15.03
C ARG A 55 -22.70 4.51 -14.28
N ILE A 56 -22.20 4.63 -13.04
CA ILE A 56 -22.29 5.89 -12.28
C ILE A 56 -21.59 7.02 -13.02
N ARG A 57 -20.38 6.80 -13.54
CA ARG A 57 -19.64 7.83 -14.29
C ARG A 57 -20.42 8.32 -15.51
N ARG A 58 -21.03 7.43 -16.29
CA ARG A 58 -21.84 7.85 -17.45
C ARG A 58 -23.01 8.76 -17.04
N VAL A 59 -23.73 8.39 -15.97
CA VAL A 59 -24.82 9.22 -15.44
C VAL A 59 -24.28 10.54 -14.86
N ALA A 60 -23.15 10.48 -14.17
CA ALA A 60 -22.51 11.63 -13.55
C ALA A 60 -22.01 12.64 -14.58
N VAL A 61 -21.36 12.20 -15.67
CA VAL A 61 -20.91 13.07 -16.78
C VAL A 61 -22.09 13.80 -17.41
N HIS A 62 -23.22 13.11 -17.58
CA HIS A 62 -24.45 13.73 -18.11
C HIS A 62 -25.03 14.81 -17.17
N ASN A 63 -24.85 14.63 -15.85
CA ASN A 63 -25.29 15.58 -14.83
C ASN A 63 -24.21 16.59 -14.38
N ALA A 64 -22.95 16.42 -14.85
CA ALA A 64 -21.76 17.12 -14.35
C ALA A 64 -21.76 18.62 -14.68
N ALA A 65 -22.69 19.09 -15.54
CA ALA A 65 -22.99 20.51 -15.69
C ALA A 65 -23.44 21.18 -14.38
N ARG A 66 -23.75 20.42 -13.31
CA ARG A 66 -24.27 20.98 -12.05
C ARG A 66 -23.47 20.73 -10.77
N THR A 67 -22.46 19.84 -10.70
CA THR A 67 -21.77 19.55 -9.41
C THR A 67 -20.27 19.22 -9.52
N GLN A 68 -19.44 20.01 -8.79
CA GLN A 68 -17.98 19.87 -8.69
C GLN A 68 -17.50 18.64 -7.88
N SER A 69 -18.39 17.95 -7.17
CA SER A 69 -18.02 16.87 -6.22
C SER A 69 -17.55 15.56 -6.87
N LEU A 70 -17.65 15.43 -8.20
CA LEU A 70 -17.35 14.19 -8.93
C LEU A 70 -15.85 13.94 -9.21
N ARG A 71 -14.95 14.87 -8.87
CA ARG A 71 -13.52 14.76 -9.23
C ARG A 71 -12.78 13.59 -8.55
N PHE A 72 -13.23 13.14 -7.37
CA PHE A 72 -12.64 11.96 -6.71
C PHE A 72 -13.02 10.63 -7.40
N ALA A 73 -14.02 10.61 -8.28
CA ALA A 73 -14.56 9.38 -8.83
C ALA A 73 -13.88 8.88 -10.11
N ALA A 74 -12.88 9.59 -10.66
CA ALA A 74 -12.30 9.30 -11.98
C ALA A 74 -10.98 8.51 -11.93
N VAL A 75 -10.83 7.55 -11.02
CA VAL A 75 -9.72 6.60 -11.07
C VAL A 75 -9.72 5.90 -12.45
N PRO A 76 -8.63 5.92 -13.23
CA PRO A 76 -8.57 5.16 -14.47
C PRO A 76 -8.85 3.68 -14.16
N GLN A 77 -9.85 3.09 -14.80
CA GLN A 77 -10.25 1.71 -14.53
C GLN A 77 -9.47 0.69 -15.35
N TRP A 78 -8.88 1.13 -16.46
CA TRP A 78 -8.12 0.26 -17.35
C TRP A 78 -6.95 -0.46 -16.67
N PRO A 79 -6.21 0.12 -15.69
CA PRO A 79 -5.16 -0.62 -14.99
C PRO A 79 -5.74 -1.76 -14.14
N VAL A 80 -6.91 -1.56 -13.53
CA VAL A 80 -7.59 -2.59 -12.73
C VAL A 80 -8.08 -3.73 -13.63
N TRP A 81 -8.63 -3.42 -14.80
CA TRP A 81 -8.98 -4.43 -15.80
C TRP A 81 -7.76 -5.19 -16.32
N GLY A 82 -6.66 -4.47 -16.59
CA GLY A 82 -5.39 -5.08 -16.98
C GLY A 82 -4.86 -6.03 -15.91
N LEU A 83 -4.82 -5.59 -14.65
CA LEU A 83 -4.43 -6.44 -13.51
C LEU A 83 -5.33 -7.66 -13.36
N LEU A 84 -6.65 -7.51 -13.51
CA LEU A 84 -7.58 -8.64 -13.40
C LEU A 84 -7.34 -9.67 -14.51
N LEU A 85 -7.16 -9.23 -15.76
CA LEU A 85 -6.86 -10.10 -16.89
C LEU A 85 -5.50 -10.79 -16.71
N LEU A 86 -4.47 -10.02 -16.35
CA LEU A 86 -3.13 -10.55 -16.06
C LEU A 86 -3.16 -11.56 -14.90
N THR A 87 -3.97 -11.32 -13.87
CA THR A 87 -4.12 -12.27 -12.75
C THR A 87 -4.70 -13.58 -13.24
N ILE A 88 -5.79 -13.55 -14.01
CA ILE A 88 -6.43 -14.76 -14.56
C ILE A 88 -5.45 -15.54 -15.44
N MET A 89 -4.79 -14.85 -16.39
CA MET A 89 -3.80 -15.48 -17.26
C MET A 89 -2.64 -16.08 -16.45
N SER A 90 -2.06 -15.29 -15.53
CA SER A 90 -0.92 -15.71 -14.71
C SER A 90 -1.24 -16.88 -13.79
N THR A 91 -2.47 -16.99 -13.28
CA THR A 91 -2.91 -18.17 -12.52
C THR A 91 -3.09 -19.40 -13.39
N GLY A 92 -3.58 -19.23 -14.63
CA GLY A 92 -3.85 -20.35 -15.54
C GLY A 92 -2.58 -21.06 -16.01
N ILE A 93 -1.47 -20.33 -16.12
CA ILE A 93 -0.16 -20.87 -16.53
C ILE A 93 0.74 -21.23 -15.35
N ALA A 94 0.26 -21.11 -14.10
CA ALA A 94 1.13 -21.30 -12.97
C ALA A 94 1.53 -22.76 -12.74
N ILE A 95 2.81 -23.01 -12.43
CA ILE A 95 3.34 -24.34 -12.11
C ILE A 95 2.73 -24.83 -10.81
N ASP A 96 2.86 -24.02 -9.74
CA ASP A 96 2.17 -24.26 -8.47
C ASP A 96 0.83 -23.52 -8.49
N ARG A 97 -0.22 -24.27 -8.87
CA ARG A 97 -1.58 -23.72 -8.93
C ARG A 97 -2.08 -23.27 -7.57
N GLN A 98 -1.68 -23.93 -6.48
CA GLN A 98 -2.16 -23.62 -5.15
C GLN A 98 -1.63 -22.28 -4.67
N ALA A 99 -0.31 -22.11 -4.69
CA ALA A 99 0.33 -20.83 -4.35
C ALA A 99 -0.14 -19.69 -5.27
N ALA A 100 -0.41 -20.00 -6.54
CA ALA A 100 -0.96 -19.02 -7.47
C ALA A 100 -2.38 -18.56 -7.11
N TRP A 101 -3.25 -19.46 -6.65
CA TRP A 101 -4.59 -19.09 -6.18
C TRP A 101 -4.55 -18.26 -4.91
N GLU A 102 -3.64 -18.57 -3.98
CA GLU A 102 -3.39 -17.78 -2.77
C GLU A 102 -2.98 -16.34 -3.11
N ALA A 103 -1.92 -16.20 -3.92
CA ALA A 103 -1.41 -14.90 -4.34
C ALA A 103 -2.46 -14.09 -5.13
N ALA A 104 -3.21 -14.74 -6.02
CA ALA A 104 -4.30 -14.11 -6.75
C ALA A 104 -5.43 -13.67 -5.81
N GLY A 105 -5.76 -14.47 -4.80
CA GLY A 105 -6.71 -14.14 -3.74
C GLY A 105 -6.31 -12.85 -3.01
N TYR A 106 -5.06 -12.76 -2.55
CA TYR A 106 -4.54 -11.56 -1.88
C TYR A 106 -4.61 -10.32 -2.77
N LEU A 107 -4.21 -10.43 -4.04
CA LEU A 107 -4.25 -9.33 -5.00
C LEU A 107 -5.68 -8.87 -5.28
N LEU A 108 -6.59 -9.80 -5.59
CA LEU A 108 -7.99 -9.48 -5.89
C LEU A 108 -8.73 -8.93 -4.65
N LEU A 109 -8.38 -9.39 -3.45
CA LEU A 109 -8.92 -8.84 -2.21
C LEU A 109 -8.48 -7.38 -2.03
N GLY A 110 -7.20 -7.08 -2.27
CA GLY A 110 -6.69 -5.70 -2.28
C GLY A 110 -7.42 -4.82 -3.29
N LEU A 111 -7.65 -5.32 -4.52
CA LEU A 111 -8.44 -4.62 -5.54
C LEU A 111 -9.90 -4.43 -5.13
N ALA A 112 -10.51 -5.42 -4.49
CA ALA A 112 -11.88 -5.33 -3.99
C ALA A 112 -12.01 -4.26 -2.89
N PHE A 113 -11.06 -4.17 -1.95
CA PHE A 113 -11.02 -3.09 -0.97
C PHE A 113 -10.80 -1.72 -1.62
N TYR A 114 -9.84 -1.64 -2.54
CA TYR A 114 -9.54 -0.42 -3.29
C TYR A 114 -10.77 0.15 -4.02
N LEU A 115 -11.56 -0.72 -4.64
CA LEU A 115 -12.76 -0.31 -5.35
C LEU A 115 -13.94 -0.06 -4.41
N SER A 116 -14.13 -0.86 -3.36
CA SER A 116 -15.32 -0.78 -2.49
C SER A 116 -15.26 0.35 -1.47
N LEU A 117 -14.10 0.62 -0.85
CA LEU A 117 -13.98 1.63 0.21
C LEU A 117 -14.46 3.03 -0.24
N PRO A 118 -14.00 3.60 -1.37
CA PRO A 118 -14.45 4.92 -1.81
C PRO A 118 -15.95 4.97 -2.16
N GLN A 119 -16.60 3.82 -2.36
CA GLN A 119 -18.02 3.76 -2.68
C GLN A 119 -18.91 3.85 -1.43
N LEU A 120 -18.38 3.57 -0.23
CA LEU A 120 -19.19 3.54 0.99
C LEU A 120 -19.86 4.90 1.25
N PRO A 121 -21.19 4.97 1.47
CA PRO A 121 -21.90 6.26 1.49
C PRO A 121 -21.43 7.20 2.61
N TRP A 122 -20.95 6.65 3.72
CA TRP A 122 -20.40 7.43 4.83
C TRP A 122 -19.02 8.03 4.48
N LEU A 123 -18.19 7.32 3.71
CA LEU A 123 -16.91 7.81 3.18
C LEU A 123 -17.09 8.86 2.09
N GLN A 124 -18.12 8.73 1.25
CA GLN A 124 -18.43 9.75 0.24
C GLN A 124 -18.87 11.08 0.87
N ARG A 125 -19.56 11.04 2.01
CA ARG A 125 -19.97 12.24 2.76
C ARG A 125 -18.81 12.88 3.53
N ARG A 126 -17.79 12.10 3.88
CA ARG A 126 -16.64 12.49 4.70
C ARG A 126 -15.37 11.88 4.10
N PRO A 127 -14.75 12.54 3.11
CA PRO A 127 -13.58 11.99 2.42
C PRO A 127 -12.37 11.84 3.37
N ASP A 128 -12.32 12.63 4.45
CA ASP A 128 -11.40 12.46 5.57
C ASP A 128 -11.56 11.10 6.28
N GLY A 129 -12.76 10.52 6.25
CA GLY A 129 -13.02 9.18 6.78
C GLY A 129 -12.18 8.09 6.12
N LEU A 130 -11.77 8.25 4.85
CA LEU A 130 -10.94 7.26 4.17
C LEU A 130 -9.53 7.27 4.74
N ALA A 131 -9.01 8.47 5.02
CA ALA A 131 -7.72 8.63 5.65
C ALA A 131 -7.73 8.04 7.07
N TRP A 132 -8.81 8.25 7.84
CA TRP A 132 -8.98 7.63 9.15
C TRP A 132 -9.14 6.11 9.10
N ALA A 133 -9.82 5.57 8.08
CA ALA A 133 -9.90 4.12 7.89
C ALA A 133 -8.51 3.50 7.62
N LEU A 134 -7.67 4.18 6.83
CA LEU A 134 -6.28 3.78 6.62
C LEU A 134 -5.42 3.92 7.89
N CYS A 135 -5.63 4.96 8.71
CA CYS A 135 -4.99 5.07 10.02
C CYS A 135 -5.41 3.93 10.95
N LEU A 136 -6.71 3.56 10.96
CA LEU A 136 -7.20 2.43 11.74
C LEU A 136 -6.57 1.11 11.26
N PHE A 137 -6.41 0.93 9.95
CA PHE A 137 -5.63 -0.19 9.41
C PHE A 137 -4.18 -0.16 9.91
N GLY A 138 -3.54 1.01 9.93
CA GLY A 138 -2.20 1.17 10.51
C GLY A 138 -2.12 0.79 11.99
N ILE A 139 -3.15 1.09 12.79
CA ILE A 139 -3.24 0.60 14.18
C ILE A 139 -3.31 -0.93 14.21
N GLY A 140 -4.10 -1.54 13.33
CA GLY A 140 -4.15 -3.00 13.18
C GLY A 140 -2.77 -3.60 12.86
N VAL A 141 -2.06 -3.02 11.89
CA VAL A 141 -0.68 -3.41 11.55
C VAL A 141 0.25 -3.25 12.75
N LEU A 142 0.15 -2.15 13.50
CA LEU A 142 0.98 -1.89 14.67
C LEU A 142 0.81 -2.97 15.77
N LEU A 143 -0.43 -3.42 15.99
CA LEU A 143 -0.75 -4.41 17.00
C LEU A 143 -0.41 -5.84 16.56
N LEU A 144 -0.59 -6.14 15.27
CA LEU A 144 -0.42 -7.49 14.73
C LEU A 144 1.00 -7.78 14.23
N ALA A 145 1.79 -6.76 13.90
CA ALA A 145 3.15 -6.95 13.40
C ALA A 145 4.09 -7.68 14.37
N PRO A 146 4.15 -7.35 15.69
CA PRO A 146 5.10 -7.98 16.60
C PRO A 146 5.08 -9.51 16.59
N PRO A 147 3.92 -10.18 16.65
CA PRO A 147 3.88 -11.64 16.64
C PRO A 147 3.79 -12.30 15.25
N LEU A 148 3.52 -11.54 14.17
CA LEU A 148 3.36 -12.08 12.80
C LEU A 148 4.61 -11.99 11.94
N VAL A 149 5.51 -11.07 12.29
CA VAL A 149 6.66 -10.73 11.44
C VAL A 149 7.83 -11.63 11.77
N GLU A 150 8.50 -12.12 10.74
CA GLU A 150 9.79 -12.76 10.89
C GLU A 150 10.86 -11.69 11.10
N TRP A 151 11.15 -11.41 12.38
CA TRP A 151 12.17 -10.46 12.78
C TRP A 151 13.57 -11.04 12.53
N LYS A 152 14.42 -10.28 11.85
CA LYS A 152 15.79 -10.70 11.53
C LYS A 152 16.63 -10.83 12.79
N GLN A 153 17.27 -11.97 12.96
CA GLN A 153 18.26 -12.20 14.04
C GLN A 153 19.60 -11.53 13.75
N GLU A 154 19.98 -11.42 12.47
CA GLU A 154 21.18 -10.69 12.06
C GLU A 154 20.87 -9.21 11.94
N PHE A 155 21.22 -8.47 13.00
CA PHE A 155 20.98 -7.03 13.09
C PHE A 155 21.90 -6.25 12.16
N ARG A 156 21.31 -5.35 11.36
CA ARG A 156 22.03 -4.58 10.33
C ARG A 156 22.53 -3.23 10.82
N LEU A 157 21.87 -2.66 11.83
CA LEU A 157 22.17 -1.32 12.35
C LEU A 157 22.35 -1.33 13.86
N PHE A 158 21.41 -1.94 14.58
CA PHE A 158 21.42 -2.01 16.04
C PHE A 158 20.60 -3.20 16.53
N TYR A 159 21.00 -3.78 17.65
CA TYR A 159 20.18 -4.74 18.38
C TYR A 159 19.34 -4.02 19.44
N VAL A 160 18.08 -4.41 19.58
CA VAL A 160 17.19 -3.94 20.65
C VAL A 160 16.64 -5.17 21.37
N PRO A 161 16.71 -5.26 22.72
CA PRO A 161 16.21 -6.41 23.48
C PRO A 161 14.73 -6.75 23.24
N ILE A 162 13.95 -5.82 22.67
CA ILE A 162 12.54 -6.05 22.33
C ILE A 162 12.35 -7.15 21.27
N TYR A 163 13.36 -7.45 20.46
CA TYR A 163 13.27 -8.51 19.45
C TYR A 163 13.14 -9.90 20.08
N ASP A 164 13.80 -10.16 21.19
CA ASP A 164 13.66 -11.42 21.93
C ASP A 164 12.22 -11.57 22.42
N TRP A 165 11.62 -10.48 22.89
CA TRP A 165 10.23 -10.47 23.31
C TRP A 165 9.27 -10.73 22.13
N PHE A 166 9.54 -10.16 20.96
CA PHE A 166 8.76 -10.45 19.75
C PHE A 166 8.84 -11.91 19.32
N GLN A 167 10.01 -12.55 19.45
CA GLN A 167 10.17 -13.98 19.16
C GLN A 167 9.40 -14.85 20.16
N LEU A 168 9.32 -14.46 21.43
CA LEU A 168 8.56 -15.19 22.45
C LEU A 168 7.05 -15.16 22.22
N ILE A 169 6.52 -14.10 21.59
CA ILE A 169 5.08 -13.96 21.29
C ILE A 169 4.73 -14.36 19.86
N ALA A 170 5.71 -14.79 19.05
CA ALA A 170 5.49 -15.18 17.68
C ALA A 170 4.54 -16.39 17.62
N PHE A 171 3.53 -16.32 16.76
CA PHE A 171 2.63 -17.44 16.51
C PHE A 171 2.77 -17.92 15.08
N ASP A 172 2.81 -19.25 14.92
CA ASP A 172 2.89 -19.87 13.60
C ASP A 172 1.50 -19.88 12.96
N VAL A 173 1.32 -18.99 11.98
CA VAL A 173 0.12 -18.91 11.12
C VAL A 173 0.35 -19.61 9.78
N GLY A 174 1.44 -20.37 9.62
CA GLY A 174 1.82 -21.06 8.39
C GLY A 174 2.55 -20.17 7.38
N GLU A 175 2.27 -18.87 7.37
CA GLU A 175 2.99 -17.87 6.59
C GLU A 175 3.59 -16.79 7.50
N THR A 176 4.89 -16.53 7.34
CA THR A 176 5.56 -15.44 8.04
C THR A 176 5.60 -14.18 7.16
N ILE A 177 5.37 -13.02 7.77
CA ILE A 177 5.52 -11.74 7.06
C ILE A 177 6.97 -11.31 7.15
N HIS A 178 7.66 -11.29 6.01
CA HIS A 178 9.03 -10.79 5.96
C HIS A 178 9.08 -9.30 6.32
N ALA A 179 9.98 -8.91 7.24
CA ALA A 179 10.06 -7.54 7.78
C ALA A 179 10.17 -6.44 6.71
N ASN A 180 10.83 -6.69 5.58
CA ASN A 180 10.93 -5.71 4.48
C ASN A 180 9.57 -5.43 3.81
N ILE A 181 8.68 -6.42 3.72
CA ILE A 181 7.33 -6.26 3.15
C ILE A 181 6.51 -5.36 4.06
N LEU A 182 6.52 -5.64 5.36
CA LEU A 182 5.91 -4.79 6.37
C LEU A 182 6.45 -3.36 6.29
N ALA A 183 7.78 -3.19 6.22
CA ALA A 183 8.41 -1.88 6.14
C ALA A 183 7.89 -1.07 4.93
N GLY A 184 7.77 -1.72 3.77
CA GLY A 184 7.19 -1.11 2.56
C GLY A 184 5.74 -0.66 2.76
N ALA A 185 4.92 -1.48 3.43
CA ALA A 185 3.54 -1.13 3.76
C ALA A 185 3.43 0.01 4.80
N LEU A 186 4.40 0.14 5.71
CA LEU A 186 4.42 1.19 6.73
C LEU A 186 4.74 2.58 6.16
N VAL A 187 5.59 2.69 5.14
CA VAL A 187 5.96 4.00 4.53
C VAL A 187 4.73 4.87 4.19
N PRO A 188 3.73 4.40 3.41
CA PRO A 188 2.57 5.22 3.10
C PRO A 188 1.69 5.50 4.33
N LEU A 189 1.61 4.58 5.30
CA LEU A 189 0.81 4.77 6.53
C LEU A 189 1.41 5.82 7.47
N VAL A 190 2.74 5.81 7.64
CA VAL A 190 3.48 6.85 8.37
C VAL A 190 3.30 8.20 7.67
N THR A 191 3.50 8.23 6.34
CA THR A 191 3.40 9.46 5.55
C THR A 191 2.00 10.07 5.64
N LEU A 192 0.95 9.25 5.51
CA LEU A 192 -0.43 9.69 5.64
C LEU A 192 -0.74 10.22 7.04
N SER A 193 -0.34 9.48 8.08
CA SER A 193 -0.57 9.87 9.48
C SER A 193 0.16 11.17 9.81
N ALA A 194 1.40 11.33 9.33
CA ALA A 194 2.16 12.57 9.44
C ALA A 194 1.49 13.73 8.70
N ALA A 195 0.94 13.49 7.50
CA ALA A 195 0.22 14.51 6.74
C ALA A 195 -1.04 15.00 7.46
N LEU A 196 -1.78 14.09 8.12
CA LEU A 196 -2.96 14.40 8.93
C LEU A 196 -2.62 15.13 10.23
N ALA A 197 -1.44 14.87 10.80
CA ALA A 197 -0.96 15.56 12.00
C ALA A 197 -0.67 17.05 11.75
N LEU A 198 -0.38 17.42 10.50
CA LEU A 198 -0.08 18.80 10.14
C LEU A 198 -1.37 19.64 9.92
N PRO A 199 -1.40 20.93 10.32
CA PRO A 199 -2.58 21.79 10.17
C PRO A 199 -2.82 22.24 8.72
N PRO A 200 -4.05 22.12 8.16
CA PRO A 200 -4.34 22.42 6.76
C PRO A 200 -3.86 23.81 6.30
N ILE A 201 -3.30 23.90 5.09
CA ILE A 201 -2.81 25.16 4.48
C ILE A 201 -3.92 26.23 4.43
N GLN A 202 -5.18 25.81 4.25
CA GLN A 202 -6.33 26.71 4.10
C GLN A 202 -6.66 27.53 5.35
N HIS A 203 -6.19 27.13 6.54
CA HIS A 203 -6.43 27.93 7.76
C HIS A 203 -5.70 29.28 7.76
N ALA A 204 -4.73 29.49 6.86
CA ALA A 204 -4.09 30.79 6.68
C ALA A 204 -4.98 31.79 5.93
N ILE A 205 -5.93 31.33 5.10
CA ILE A 205 -6.73 32.20 4.21
C ILE A 205 -8.08 32.57 4.86
N ALA A 206 -8.65 31.69 5.69
CA ALA A 206 -9.98 31.89 6.28
C ALA A 206 -10.03 32.84 7.50
N GLN A 207 -9.00 33.67 7.72
CA GLN A 207 -8.96 34.63 8.84
C GLN A 207 -9.67 35.97 8.54
N VAL A 208 -10.31 36.15 7.38
CA VAL A 208 -10.74 37.47 6.90
C VAL A 208 -12.25 37.78 7.06
N GLU A 209 -13.10 36.91 7.64
CA GLU A 209 -14.56 37.18 7.73
C GLU A 209 -15.15 37.36 9.16
N PRO A 210 -16.20 38.21 9.32
CA PRO A 210 -16.53 38.90 10.57
C PRO A 210 -17.53 38.20 11.53
N ASP A 211 -17.13 38.19 12.81
CA ASP A 211 -17.79 38.69 14.03
C ASP A 211 -19.24 38.37 14.46
N SER A 212 -19.89 37.30 13.98
CA SER A 212 -21.09 36.80 14.70
C SER A 212 -20.73 35.90 15.88
N MET A 213 -21.19 36.22 17.10
CA MET A 213 -20.93 35.44 18.33
C MET A 213 -21.20 33.92 18.20
N ARG A 214 -22.24 33.54 17.43
CA ARG A 214 -22.57 32.13 17.17
C ARG A 214 -21.48 31.38 16.41
N THR A 215 -20.77 32.06 15.51
CA THR A 215 -19.64 31.46 14.77
C THR A 215 -18.41 31.26 15.66
N LYS A 216 -18.23 32.08 16.70
CA LYS A 216 -17.11 31.96 17.64
C LYS A 216 -17.13 30.63 18.40
N TYR A 217 -18.29 30.24 18.94
CA TYR A 217 -18.43 28.98 19.68
C TYR A 217 -18.20 27.75 18.78
N VAL A 218 -18.80 27.74 17.59
CA VAL A 218 -18.63 26.64 16.62
C VAL A 218 -17.16 26.52 16.18
N ARG A 219 -16.46 27.66 15.99
CA ARG A 219 -15.04 27.70 15.64
C ARG A 219 -14.14 27.15 16.75
N ILE A 220 -14.43 27.44 18.02
CA ILE A 220 -13.66 26.92 19.17
C ILE A 220 -13.81 25.39 19.27
N LYS A 221 -15.05 24.89 19.22
CA LYS A 221 -15.31 23.44 19.28
C LYS A 221 -14.63 22.69 18.14
N ARG A 222 -14.72 23.22 16.92
CA ARG A 222 -14.05 22.66 15.73
C ARG A 222 -12.53 22.64 15.87
N ARG A 223 -11.91 23.74 16.32
CA ARG A 223 -10.45 23.80 16.55
C ARG A 223 -9.98 22.76 17.57
N ARG A 224 -10.75 22.55 18.65
CA ARG A 224 -10.41 21.53 19.65
C ARG A 224 -10.46 20.13 19.03
N GLN A 225 -11.50 19.83 18.25
CA GLN A 225 -11.63 18.55 17.56
C GLN A 225 -10.49 18.33 16.55
N GLU A 226 -10.15 19.33 15.76
CA GLU A 226 -9.03 19.28 14.80
C GLU A 226 -7.69 19.06 15.51
N ARG A 227 -7.45 19.71 16.66
CA ARG A 227 -6.23 19.48 17.46
C ARG A 227 -6.16 18.07 18.02
N VAL A 228 -7.26 17.54 18.56
CA VAL A 228 -7.28 16.16 19.07
C VAL A 228 -6.98 15.17 17.94
N GLN A 229 -7.59 15.38 16.78
CA GLN A 229 -7.31 14.60 15.57
C GLN A 229 -5.84 14.68 15.14
N GLN A 230 -5.23 15.87 15.17
CA GLN A 230 -3.82 16.06 14.85
C GLN A 230 -2.89 15.33 15.84
N ILE A 231 -3.20 15.38 17.14
CA ILE A 231 -2.43 14.68 18.18
C ILE A 231 -2.56 13.16 18.00
N MET A 232 -3.76 12.65 17.72
CA MET A 232 -3.98 11.23 17.45
C MET A 232 -3.22 10.77 16.19
N ALA A 233 -3.28 11.53 15.11
CA ALA A 233 -2.55 11.21 13.88
C ALA A 233 -1.03 11.31 14.06
N GLY A 234 -0.56 12.31 14.81
CA GLY A 234 0.87 12.49 15.12
C GLY A 234 1.42 11.38 16.01
N SER A 235 0.69 10.99 17.05
CA SER A 235 1.08 9.85 17.90
C SER A 235 1.11 8.54 17.11
N LEU A 236 0.11 8.29 16.27
CA LEU A 236 0.12 7.13 15.37
C LEU A 236 1.32 7.16 14.41
N ALA A 237 1.63 8.30 13.80
CA ALA A 237 2.78 8.45 12.91
C ALA A 237 4.10 8.10 13.63
N VAL A 238 4.26 8.54 14.88
CA VAL A 238 5.43 8.23 15.71
C VAL A 238 5.50 6.72 16.01
N CYS A 239 4.40 6.09 16.43
CA CYS A 239 4.38 4.66 16.70
C CYS A 239 4.69 3.82 15.45
N LEU A 240 4.09 4.17 14.31
CA LEU A 240 4.36 3.51 13.03
C LEU A 240 5.80 3.74 12.56
N LEU A 241 6.39 4.92 12.82
CA LEU A 241 7.79 5.20 12.52
C LEU A 241 8.73 4.37 13.40
N ILE A 242 8.42 4.21 14.68
CA ILE A 242 9.17 3.31 15.58
C ILE A 242 9.10 1.87 15.04
N LEU A 243 7.92 1.39 14.67
CA LEU A 243 7.77 0.06 14.08
C LEU A 243 8.56 -0.07 12.77
N LEU A 244 8.52 0.94 11.91
CA LEU A 244 9.30 0.99 10.66
C LEU A 244 10.80 0.93 10.97
N LEU A 245 11.30 1.66 11.97
CA LEU A 245 12.67 1.56 12.46
C LEU A 245 13.01 0.15 12.93
N LEU A 246 12.11 -0.53 13.65
CA LEU A 246 12.32 -1.91 14.09
C LEU A 246 12.42 -2.91 12.93
N THR A 247 11.88 -2.61 11.73
CA THR A 247 12.00 -3.52 10.58
C THR A 247 13.40 -3.64 9.98
N GLN A 248 14.31 -2.69 10.29
CA GLN A 248 15.69 -2.64 9.77
C GLN A 248 15.80 -2.61 8.23
N SER A 249 14.75 -2.12 7.55
CA SER A 249 14.71 -2.00 6.09
C SER A 249 15.27 -0.66 5.63
N ARG A 250 16.52 -0.66 5.12
CA ARG A 250 17.18 0.54 4.56
C ARG A 250 16.38 1.20 3.45
N ALA A 251 15.77 0.40 2.57
CA ALA A 251 14.93 0.89 1.50
C ALA A 251 13.69 1.63 2.04
N ALA A 252 13.08 1.12 3.12
CA ALA A 252 11.95 1.80 3.75
C ALA A 252 12.36 3.12 4.43
N TYR A 253 13.56 3.19 5.02
CA TYR A 253 14.09 4.46 5.58
C TYR A 253 14.28 5.51 4.50
N LEU A 254 14.86 5.13 3.36
CA LEU A 254 14.99 6.03 2.22
C LEU A 254 13.61 6.42 1.68
N GLY A 255 12.69 5.47 1.57
CA GLY A 255 11.31 5.70 1.14
C GLY A 255 10.58 6.70 2.04
N ILE A 256 10.63 6.55 3.37
CA ILE A 256 9.98 7.48 4.29
C ILE A 256 10.67 8.85 4.30
N MET A 257 12.00 8.91 4.17
CA MET A 257 12.74 10.17 4.04
C MET A 257 12.26 10.95 2.81
N VAL A 258 12.20 10.30 1.64
CA VAL A 258 11.71 10.92 0.39
C VAL A 258 10.25 11.32 0.52
N ALA A 259 9.40 10.47 1.10
CA ALA A 259 7.97 10.74 1.26
C ALA A 259 7.71 11.93 2.20
N LEU A 260 8.41 12.03 3.33
CA LEU A 260 8.32 13.16 4.27
C LEU A 260 8.91 14.45 3.68
N LEU A 261 9.99 14.36 2.92
CA LEU A 261 10.53 15.50 2.18
C LEU A 261 9.50 16.01 1.17
N PHE A 262 8.90 15.11 0.38
CA PHE A 262 7.87 15.46 -0.59
C PHE A 262 6.64 16.07 0.07
N LEU A 263 6.16 15.46 1.16
CA LEU A 263 5.09 16.01 2.00
C LEU A 263 5.44 17.42 2.47
N SER A 264 6.67 17.66 2.91
CA SER A 264 7.16 18.97 3.36
C SER A 264 7.17 19.99 2.22
N ILE A 265 7.65 19.62 1.04
CA ILE A 265 7.68 20.48 -0.16
C ILE A 265 6.25 20.85 -0.62
N LEU A 266 5.34 19.88 -0.57
CA LEU A 266 3.92 20.13 -0.87
C LEU A 266 3.27 21.02 0.17
N ARG A 267 3.62 20.84 1.45
CA ARG A 267 3.03 21.57 2.57
C ARG A 267 3.52 23.00 2.67
N TRP A 268 4.82 23.22 2.48
CA TRP A 268 5.47 24.51 2.59
C TRP A 268 6.06 24.90 1.24
N ARG A 269 5.33 25.72 0.48
CA ARG A 269 5.74 26.17 -0.87
C ARG A 269 7.15 26.77 -0.91
N ARG A 270 7.64 27.37 0.19
CA ARG A 270 9.01 27.90 0.29
C ARG A 270 10.10 26.82 0.24
N LEU A 271 9.82 25.61 0.71
CA LEU A 271 10.77 24.49 0.66
C LEU A 271 10.98 23.95 -0.76
N ARG A 272 10.13 24.31 -1.74
CA ARG A 272 10.34 23.94 -3.16
C ARG A 272 11.68 24.44 -3.70
N TRP A 273 12.21 25.53 -3.14
CA TRP A 273 13.53 26.06 -3.49
C TRP A 273 14.68 25.17 -3.01
N LEU A 274 14.46 24.30 -2.01
CA LEU A 274 15.45 23.32 -1.57
C LEU A 274 15.54 22.11 -2.50
N LEU A 275 14.51 21.85 -3.32
CA LEU A 275 14.49 20.71 -4.24
C LEU A 275 15.69 20.69 -5.21
N PRO A 276 16.01 21.78 -5.95
CA PRO A 276 17.19 21.78 -6.82
C PRO A 276 18.50 21.60 -6.05
N LEU A 277 18.62 22.16 -4.85
CA LEU A 277 19.79 21.99 -4.00
C LEU A 277 19.96 20.53 -3.56
N LEU A 278 18.85 19.87 -3.19
CA LEU A 278 18.86 18.46 -2.81
C LEU A 278 19.17 17.55 -4.01
N LEU A 279 18.61 17.82 -5.18
CA LEU A 279 18.92 17.10 -6.41
C LEU A 279 20.41 17.27 -6.80
N LEU A 280 20.96 18.47 -6.63
CA LEU A 280 22.39 18.73 -6.84
C LEU A 280 23.25 17.94 -5.85
N GLY A 281 22.88 17.91 -4.58
CA GLY A 281 23.58 17.11 -3.56
C GLY A 281 23.58 15.62 -3.87
N VAL A 282 22.43 15.06 -4.28
CA VAL A 282 22.33 13.66 -4.72
C VAL A 282 23.18 13.40 -5.96
N ALA A 283 23.15 14.31 -6.95
CA ALA A 283 23.97 14.19 -8.16
C ALA A 283 25.47 14.24 -7.86
N LEU A 284 25.91 15.16 -6.97
CA LEU A 284 27.30 15.25 -6.55
C LEU A 284 27.74 14.00 -5.78
N GLN A 285 26.91 13.48 -4.88
CA GLN A 285 27.18 12.23 -4.17
C GLN A 285 27.33 11.06 -5.15
N MET A 286 26.40 10.93 -6.10
CA MET A 286 26.46 9.89 -7.15
C MET A 286 27.67 10.06 -8.06
N TYR A 287 28.10 11.30 -8.34
CA TYR A 287 29.30 11.57 -9.12
C TYR A 287 30.59 11.20 -8.37
N GLN A 288 30.68 11.49 -7.06
CA GLN A 288 31.87 11.22 -6.26
C GLN A 288 32.04 9.74 -5.90
N VAL A 289 30.97 9.09 -5.43
CA VAL A 289 31.02 7.68 -5.01
C VAL A 289 30.92 6.74 -6.22
N GLY A 290 30.30 7.22 -7.30
CA GLY A 290 29.87 6.39 -8.41
C GLY A 290 28.45 5.88 -8.20
N LEU A 291 27.70 5.82 -9.29
CA LEU A 291 26.30 5.39 -9.29
C LEU A 291 26.18 3.95 -8.76
N TRP A 292 27.07 3.06 -9.20
CA TRP A 292 27.04 1.64 -8.87
C TRP A 292 27.36 1.36 -7.40
N GLN A 293 28.43 1.97 -6.88
CA GLN A 293 28.81 1.85 -5.47
C GLN A 293 27.74 2.44 -4.55
N SER A 294 27.05 3.51 -4.98
CA SER A 294 25.91 4.05 -4.24
C SER A 294 24.77 3.04 -4.15
N PHE A 295 24.48 2.30 -5.24
CA PHE A 295 23.50 1.21 -5.22
C PHE A 295 23.96 0.03 -4.36
N GLU A 296 25.26 -0.30 -4.37
CA GLU A 296 25.82 -1.31 -3.47
C GLU A 296 25.67 -0.90 -2.01
N LEU A 297 25.98 0.34 -1.63
CA LEU A 297 25.84 0.81 -0.25
C LEU A 297 24.37 0.83 0.22
N LEU A 298 23.47 1.29 -0.65
CA LEU A 298 22.02 1.30 -0.36
C LEU A 298 21.42 -0.11 -0.36
N GLY A 299 22.01 -1.01 -1.15
CA GLY A 299 21.50 -2.33 -1.41
C GLY A 299 22.15 -3.45 -0.63
N ALA A 300 23.32 -3.27 -0.03
CA ALA A 300 24.09 -4.31 0.66
C ALA A 300 23.31 -4.84 1.86
N ASP A 301 22.55 -5.89 1.60
CA ASP A 301 21.84 -6.69 2.57
C ASP A 301 22.44 -8.08 2.47
N ASN A 302 22.94 -8.62 3.58
CA ASN A 302 23.48 -9.99 3.62
C ASN A 302 22.45 -11.06 3.20
N THR A 303 21.17 -10.70 3.15
CA THR A 303 20.03 -11.60 2.89
C THR A 303 19.64 -11.70 1.41
N PHE A 304 19.92 -10.66 0.63
CA PHE A 304 19.65 -10.64 -0.82
C PHE A 304 20.92 -10.06 -1.42
N GLY A 305 21.72 -10.89 -2.12
CA GLY A 305 23.09 -10.62 -2.51
C GLY A 305 23.40 -9.21 -3.04
N GLY A 306 24.69 -8.90 -3.21
CA GLY A 306 25.17 -7.60 -3.64
C GLY A 306 24.53 -7.05 -4.92
N ALA A 307 24.91 -5.84 -5.33
CA ALA A 307 24.31 -5.21 -6.52
C ALA A 307 24.39 -6.12 -7.76
N GLU A 308 25.46 -6.92 -7.90
CA GLU A 308 25.62 -7.93 -8.94
C GLU A 308 24.46 -8.95 -8.98
N TRP A 309 24.11 -9.55 -7.84
CA TRP A 309 22.99 -10.50 -7.71
C TRP A 309 21.66 -9.87 -8.15
N ARG A 310 21.44 -8.61 -7.76
CA ARG A 310 20.24 -7.85 -8.13
C ARG A 310 20.20 -7.55 -9.63
N THR A 311 21.33 -7.14 -10.22
CA THR A 311 21.38 -6.95 -11.68
C THR A 311 21.17 -8.23 -12.43
N ALA A 312 21.72 -9.35 -11.97
CA ALA A 312 21.48 -10.65 -12.58
C ALA A 312 19.97 -10.98 -12.55
N ILE A 313 19.31 -10.77 -11.41
CA ILE A 313 17.85 -10.96 -11.29
C ILE A 313 17.07 -10.04 -12.21
N TRP A 314 17.45 -8.76 -12.32
CA TRP A 314 16.77 -7.83 -13.23
C TRP A 314 16.98 -8.22 -14.69
N GLN A 315 18.20 -8.59 -15.09
CA GLN A 315 18.51 -9.04 -16.44
C GLN A 315 17.69 -10.28 -16.80
N ILE A 316 17.65 -11.26 -15.90
CA ILE A 316 16.83 -12.46 -16.07
C ILE A 316 15.35 -12.13 -16.10
N ALA A 317 14.87 -11.21 -15.25
CA ALA A 317 13.48 -10.78 -15.27
C ALA A 317 13.11 -10.11 -16.61
N PHE A 318 13.98 -9.26 -17.16
CA PHE A 318 13.80 -8.67 -18.49
C PHE A 318 13.81 -9.73 -19.59
N GLN A 319 14.73 -10.70 -19.50
CA GLN A 319 14.79 -11.80 -20.45
C GLN A 319 13.54 -12.67 -20.37
N ALA A 320 13.03 -12.98 -19.18
CA ALA A 320 11.78 -13.70 -18.99
C ALA A 320 10.57 -12.93 -19.50
N ILE A 321 10.54 -11.60 -19.34
CA ILE A 321 9.48 -10.76 -19.94
C ILE A 321 9.53 -10.85 -21.47
N HIS A 322 10.72 -10.89 -22.06
CA HIS A 322 10.89 -11.02 -23.51
C HIS A 322 10.48 -12.41 -24.01
N ASP A 323 10.98 -13.47 -23.38
CA ASP A 323 10.74 -14.85 -23.80
C ASP A 323 9.29 -15.30 -23.56
N PHE A 324 8.63 -14.71 -22.55
CA PHE A 324 7.23 -14.98 -22.19
C PHE A 324 6.35 -13.74 -22.32
N ALA A 325 6.53 -12.96 -23.39
CA ALA A 325 5.79 -11.71 -23.59
C ALA A 325 4.26 -11.91 -23.62
N ASP A 326 3.79 -13.00 -24.23
CA ASP A 326 2.35 -13.25 -24.46
C ASP A 326 1.69 -13.95 -23.27
N THR A 327 2.39 -14.90 -22.64
CA THR A 327 1.83 -15.74 -21.57
C THR A 327 2.17 -15.21 -20.18
N GLY A 328 3.31 -14.53 -20.02
CA GLY A 328 4.01 -14.40 -18.76
C GLY A 328 4.58 -15.74 -18.27
N ILE A 329 5.20 -15.72 -17.09
CA ILE A 329 5.76 -16.91 -16.41
C ILE A 329 4.83 -17.48 -15.33
N GLY A 330 3.68 -16.83 -15.11
CA GLY A 330 2.71 -17.17 -14.07
C GLY A 330 3.06 -16.54 -12.72
N ILE A 331 2.01 -16.29 -11.92
CA ILE A 331 2.17 -15.68 -10.61
C ILE A 331 2.89 -16.66 -9.67
N VAL A 332 3.78 -16.16 -8.81
CA VAL A 332 4.61 -16.94 -7.87
C VAL A 332 5.69 -17.83 -8.50
N ASN A 333 5.77 -17.99 -9.84
CA ASN A 333 6.77 -18.89 -10.46
C ASN A 333 8.10 -18.24 -10.80
N PHE A 334 8.35 -16.99 -10.40
CA PHE A 334 9.60 -16.31 -10.76
C PHE A 334 10.84 -17.11 -10.35
N ARG A 335 10.87 -17.63 -9.12
CA ARG A 335 12.00 -18.43 -8.62
C ARG A 335 12.13 -19.79 -9.34
N PRO A 336 11.09 -20.65 -9.42
CA PRO A 336 11.16 -21.91 -10.17
C PRO A 336 11.62 -21.73 -11.63
N VAL A 337 11.04 -20.76 -12.34
CA VAL A 337 11.36 -20.50 -13.76
C VAL A 337 12.79 -20.00 -13.91
N LEU A 338 13.22 -19.08 -13.04
CA LEU A 338 14.59 -18.60 -13.04
C LEU A 338 15.59 -19.74 -12.84
N THR A 339 15.35 -20.63 -11.87
CA THR A 339 16.28 -21.73 -11.58
C THR A 339 16.35 -22.78 -12.69
N MET A 340 15.27 -22.93 -13.47
CA MET A 340 15.18 -23.95 -14.51
C MET A 340 15.65 -23.46 -15.87
N LEU A 341 15.28 -22.23 -16.26
CA LEU A 341 15.49 -21.71 -17.62
C LEU A 341 16.62 -20.69 -17.72
N TYR A 342 16.99 -20.04 -16.62
CA TYR A 342 18.00 -18.98 -16.59
C TYR A 342 19.06 -19.24 -15.52
N PRO A 343 19.79 -20.37 -15.60
CA PRO A 343 20.84 -20.66 -14.64
C PRO A 343 21.93 -19.58 -14.72
N HIS A 344 22.17 -18.91 -13.60
CA HIS A 344 23.19 -17.86 -13.48
C HIS A 344 24.10 -18.15 -12.29
N PRO A 345 25.44 -18.09 -12.45
CA PRO A 345 26.39 -18.41 -11.37
C PRO A 345 26.13 -17.62 -10.08
N ALA A 346 25.80 -16.33 -10.21
CA ALA A 346 25.47 -15.47 -9.07
C ALA A 346 24.23 -15.91 -8.28
N LEU A 347 23.36 -16.78 -8.83
CA LEU A 347 22.12 -17.23 -8.17
C LEU A 347 22.24 -18.63 -7.55
N THR A 348 23.32 -19.34 -7.86
CA THR A 348 23.67 -20.65 -7.30
C THR A 348 24.71 -20.57 -6.19
N ALA A 349 25.36 -19.41 -6.03
CA ALA A 349 26.25 -19.07 -4.93
C ALA A 349 25.43 -18.51 -3.76
#